data_AF-A0A7W0GY60-F1
#
_entry.id   AF-A0A7W0GY60-F1
#
_cell.length_a   1.000
_cell.length_b   1.000
_cell.length_c   1.000
_cell.angle_alpha   90.00
_cell.angle_beta   90.00
_cell.angle_gamma   90.00
#
_symmetry.space_group_name_H-M   'P 1'
#
loop_
_entity.id
_entity.type
_entity.pdbx_description
1 polymer ?
#
loop_
_entity_poly.entity_id
_entity_poly.type
_entity_poly.pdbx_seq_one_letter_code
_entity_poly.pdbx_strand_id
1 'polypeptide(L)'
;MSLHLRERLEPALASRYAAAALLLVLACDPSGPLSVGEPRESSALATVALSSYFPPPEAAGGWRKTTDASQIRSLGADAGKLDALGSYLMSLPYQGYYTGVSGYKASNKAAIVVKNGWIVGEYYNQAGASTAVYYLASNGKTFAMLLAGHMVQSHPDLGLGLASKLYDPRWLPEGYPLTDSRKAGITFDQVFQHVSGIVPEDEAAIASGAVMTETDWDFAPFTVGKDPDYPVSAPLYFTPGNPATYTTGSTYSSVAFNHLSLIFRNVTGLEASAYLRRAMLDPIGVGRMDHKLSAGMGDQVWATAGNGLAGARDFARLGYLMLHEGDWNGTRIFPAEWLRHFTTSPAYRNIRSNVDCRWGSKYPSDMYRTTGSGQNWALVVPSLDLVITFSGRTPSSLSAEVESASLSQLFAAVTERYVGCDGTVFNDTPPAGNAAPAASFGSACSGVSCEFSDTSGDSDGGIASWSWSFGDGAGSSQRSPSHTYAAAGSYPVLLTVTDDGGATGTATRSMTVYDIRLGATGRKQKGYAYVDLRWSGATGPSVDVHRNDVRLATAANGGSYTDATGRKGAATYRYRICQAGTGTCSNTVTVGF
;
A
#
# COMPACT_ATOMS: atom_id res chain seq x y z
N MET A 1 43.52 -40.42 29.70
CA MET A 1 43.50 -40.32 31.18
C MET A 1 42.93 -38.96 31.57
N SER A 2 42.38 -38.86 32.78
CA SER A 2 41.33 -37.90 33.16
C SER A 2 41.79 -36.53 33.71
N LEU A 3 40.76 -35.75 34.08
CA LEU A 3 40.68 -34.52 34.91
C LEU A 3 41.00 -33.19 34.20
N HIS A 4 40.09 -32.19 34.09
CA HIS A 4 39.16 -31.48 35.02
C HIS A 4 39.74 -30.25 35.76
N LEU A 5 39.38 -29.07 35.22
CA LEU A 5 38.61 -27.98 35.87
C LEU A 5 39.27 -27.02 36.91
N ARG A 6 38.74 -25.77 36.88
CA ARG A 6 38.87 -24.60 37.80
C ARG A 6 40.00 -23.60 37.49
N GLU A 7 39.85 -22.28 37.68
CA GLU A 7 38.66 -21.41 37.89
C GLU A 7 38.99 -19.95 37.52
N ARG A 8 37.96 -19.17 37.14
CA ARG A 8 37.75 -17.69 37.26
C ARG A 8 38.95 -16.71 37.24
N LEU A 9 38.86 -15.67 36.41
CA LEU A 9 39.03 -14.25 36.83
C LEU A 9 38.50 -13.25 35.77
N GLU A 10 37.75 -12.25 36.24
CA GLU A 10 37.29 -11.02 35.57
C GLU A 10 37.29 -9.92 36.65
N PRO A 11 37.13 -8.61 36.34
CA PRO A 11 37.27 -7.90 35.06
C PRO A 11 38.09 -6.58 35.17
N ALA A 12 38.16 -5.81 34.07
CA ALA A 12 37.85 -4.35 33.99
C ALA A 12 38.85 -3.43 33.24
N LEU A 13 38.25 -2.37 32.67
CA LEU A 13 38.84 -1.07 32.32
C LEU A 13 39.81 -0.96 31.14
N ALA A 14 39.21 -0.97 29.95
CA ALA A 14 39.70 -0.20 28.81
C ALA A 14 39.24 1.27 28.88
N SER A 15 40.17 2.22 28.78
CA SER A 15 39.94 3.63 28.39
C SER A 15 41.22 4.15 27.72
N ARG A 16 41.29 4.18 26.38
CA ARG A 16 40.88 5.27 25.46
C ARG A 16 41.84 6.49 25.41
N TYR A 17 42.43 6.67 24.21
CA TYR A 17 43.04 7.87 23.59
C TYR A 17 44.53 8.23 23.81
N ALA A 18 45.35 7.97 22.78
CA ALA A 18 46.19 8.93 22.02
C ALA A 18 46.91 8.16 20.88
N ALA A 19 46.60 8.28 19.58
CA ALA A 19 46.74 9.42 18.65
C ALA A 19 48.11 9.52 17.92
N ALA A 20 48.15 8.95 16.70
CA ALA A 20 48.91 9.34 15.49
C ALA A 20 50.43 9.65 15.48
N ALA A 21 51.16 8.95 14.59
CA ALA A 21 52.35 9.43 13.84
C ALA A 21 52.50 8.66 12.49
N LEU A 22 53.25 9.21 11.53
CA LEU A 22 53.23 8.86 10.08
C LEU A 22 54.67 8.86 9.48
N LEU A 23 54.99 8.06 8.43
CA LEU A 23 55.79 8.43 7.20
C LEU A 23 56.65 7.31 6.50
N LEU A 24 56.68 7.37 5.14
CA LEU A 24 57.77 7.01 4.15
C LEU A 24 58.21 5.52 3.91
N VAL A 25 58.68 5.01 2.73
CA VAL A 25 58.61 5.41 1.27
C VAL A 25 59.23 4.33 0.31
N LEU A 26 58.90 4.33 -1.01
CA LEU A 26 59.58 3.69 -2.21
C LEU A 26 59.76 2.12 -2.25
N ALA A 27 60.19 1.44 -3.35
CA ALA A 27 59.89 1.42 -4.81
C ALA A 27 60.72 0.28 -5.51
N CYS A 28 60.24 -0.35 -6.62
CA CYS A 28 60.99 -1.00 -7.76
C CYS A 28 60.44 -2.33 -8.32
N ASP A 29 60.85 -2.60 -9.57
CA ASP A 29 60.63 -3.74 -10.50
C ASP A 29 61.91 -3.83 -11.40
N PRO A 30 62.19 -4.78 -12.36
CA PRO A 30 61.40 -5.91 -12.87
C PRO A 30 62.17 -7.27 -13.01
N SER A 31 61.49 -8.32 -13.52
CA SER A 31 61.94 -9.25 -14.60
C SER A 31 61.42 -10.71 -14.49
N GLY A 32 61.07 -11.34 -15.63
CA GLY A 32 60.87 -12.81 -15.75
C GLY A 32 59.49 -13.27 -16.28
N PRO A 33 59.40 -14.30 -17.17
CA PRO A 33 58.20 -14.52 -18.00
C PRO A 33 57.18 -15.58 -17.53
N LEU A 34 56.02 -15.51 -18.18
CA LEU A 34 54.78 -16.32 -18.06
C LEU A 34 54.95 -17.84 -17.93
N SER A 35 54.13 -18.45 -17.06
CA SER A 35 53.53 -19.78 -17.27
C SER A 35 52.11 -19.81 -16.69
N VAL A 36 51.25 -20.66 -17.26
CA VAL A 36 49.80 -20.70 -16.97
C VAL A 36 49.52 -21.77 -15.91
N GLY A 37 48.76 -21.41 -14.86
CA GLY A 37 48.29 -22.31 -13.81
C GLY A 37 47.05 -21.74 -13.10
N GLU A 38 46.17 -22.63 -12.65
CA GLU A 38 44.82 -22.32 -12.14
C GLU A 38 44.78 -21.33 -10.95
N PRO A 39 43.76 -20.46 -10.85
CA PRO A 39 43.60 -19.59 -9.69
C PRO A 39 43.11 -20.36 -8.46
N ARG A 40 44.00 -20.58 -7.50
CA ARG A 40 43.64 -20.93 -6.11
C ARG A 40 43.11 -19.70 -5.37
N GLU A 41 42.22 -19.92 -4.42
CA GLU A 41 41.82 -18.91 -3.44
C GLU A 41 42.97 -18.57 -2.47
N SER A 42 43.27 -17.28 -2.26
CA SER A 42 43.11 -16.60 -0.96
C SER A 42 43.80 -15.22 -0.86
N SER A 43 43.06 -14.27 -0.27
CA SER A 43 43.51 -13.09 0.51
C SER A 43 44.63 -12.14 0.02
N ALA A 44 44.22 -10.95 -0.43
CA ALA A 44 44.63 -9.65 0.12
C ALA A 44 43.64 -8.57 -0.37
N LEU A 45 42.75 -8.01 0.47
CA LEU A 45 43.03 -6.82 1.31
C LEU A 45 43.75 -5.69 0.57
N ALA A 46 43.01 -5.00 -0.32
CA ALA A 46 43.27 -3.61 -0.65
C ALA A 46 42.05 -2.78 -0.19
N THR A 47 42.26 -1.92 0.81
CA THR A 47 41.20 -1.08 1.40
C THR A 47 40.81 0.04 0.44
N VAL A 48 39.88 -0.25 -0.49
CA VAL A 48 39.14 0.81 -1.19
C VAL A 48 38.25 1.50 -0.15
N ALA A 49 38.24 2.83 -0.15
CA ALA A 49 37.61 3.62 0.91
C ALA A 49 36.12 3.28 1.10
N LEU A 50 35.78 2.80 2.31
CA LEU A 50 34.39 2.50 2.71
C LEU A 50 33.43 3.70 2.60
N SER A 51 33.96 4.91 2.46
CA SER A 51 33.21 6.16 2.25
C SER A 51 32.75 6.40 0.80
N SER A 52 33.13 5.57 -0.19
CA SER A 52 32.70 5.72 -1.59
C SER A 52 31.80 4.59 -2.12
N TYR A 53 31.58 3.53 -1.34
CA TYR A 53 30.73 2.39 -1.75
C TYR A 53 29.23 2.57 -1.47
N PHE A 54 28.83 3.63 -0.76
CA PHE A 54 27.43 3.93 -0.47
C PHE A 54 27.00 5.32 -0.96
N PRO A 55 26.63 5.40 -2.25
CA PRO A 55 25.27 5.88 -2.55
C PRO A 55 24.47 5.00 -3.55
N PRO A 56 24.09 3.77 -3.20
CA PRO A 56 22.84 3.14 -3.60
C PRO A 56 21.88 3.09 -2.39
N PRO A 57 20.58 3.43 -2.49
CA PRO A 57 19.68 2.79 -3.46
C PRO A 57 18.48 3.65 -3.96
N GLU A 58 18.52 4.99 -3.82
CA GLU A 58 17.32 5.84 -4.02
C GLU A 58 16.88 5.91 -5.51
N ALA A 59 17.82 5.92 -6.45
CA ALA A 59 17.55 6.04 -7.89
C ALA A 59 17.06 4.76 -8.59
N ALA A 60 17.11 3.60 -7.93
CA ALA A 60 16.69 2.30 -8.46
C ALA A 60 15.70 1.55 -7.53
N GLY A 61 15.15 2.27 -6.55
CA GLY A 61 14.18 1.77 -5.56
C GLY A 61 13.18 2.82 -5.10
N GLY A 62 13.09 3.96 -5.79
CA GLY A 62 11.99 4.93 -5.72
C GLY A 62 11.94 5.87 -4.52
N TRP A 63 12.63 5.55 -3.42
CA TRP A 63 12.41 6.23 -2.14
C TRP A 63 13.38 7.38 -1.89
N ARG A 64 12.82 8.56 -1.66
CA ARG A 64 13.54 9.76 -1.19
C ARG A 64 13.40 9.86 0.32
N LYS A 65 14.38 10.39 1.05
CA LYS A 65 14.23 10.65 2.50
C LYS A 65 14.06 12.14 2.78
N THR A 66 13.17 12.48 3.71
CA THR A 66 13.10 13.83 4.29
C THR A 66 12.97 13.79 5.80
N THR A 67 13.50 14.81 6.45
CA THR A 67 13.28 15.16 7.87
C THR A 67 12.83 16.61 8.01
N ASP A 68 12.48 17.27 6.90
CA ASP A 68 12.01 18.65 6.91
C ASP A 68 10.52 18.69 7.23
N ALA A 69 10.14 19.41 8.28
CA ALA A 69 8.76 19.44 8.77
C ALA A 69 7.77 20.15 7.82
N SER A 70 8.24 21.04 6.92
CA SER A 70 7.37 21.61 5.88
C SER A 70 7.11 20.59 4.76
N GLN A 71 8.14 19.83 4.40
CA GLN A 71 8.02 18.80 3.39
C GLN A 71 7.20 17.60 3.88
N ILE A 72 7.39 17.16 5.14
CA ILE A 72 6.60 16.09 5.76
C ILE A 72 5.10 16.47 5.76
N ARG A 73 4.76 17.72 6.12
CA ARG A 73 3.39 18.25 6.01
C ARG A 73 2.88 18.27 4.56
N SER A 74 3.70 18.65 3.57
CA SER A 74 3.30 18.60 2.16
C SER A 74 2.98 17.19 1.63
N LEU A 75 3.37 16.14 2.36
CA LEU A 75 3.07 14.74 2.04
C LEU A 75 1.82 14.23 2.80
N GLY A 76 1.20 15.08 3.64
CA GLY A 76 0.02 14.77 4.45
C GLY A 76 0.34 14.00 5.72
N ALA A 77 1.44 14.32 6.41
CA ALA A 77 1.82 13.74 7.69
C ALA A 77 2.36 14.80 8.66
N ASP A 78 2.26 14.55 9.97
CA ASP A 78 2.70 15.49 11.01
C ASP A 78 4.04 15.03 11.61
N ALA A 79 5.08 15.84 11.46
CA ALA A 79 6.43 15.52 11.94
C ALA A 79 6.51 15.33 13.48
N GLY A 80 5.78 16.13 14.26
CA GLY A 80 5.80 16.03 15.72
C GLY A 80 5.07 14.78 16.23
N LYS A 81 3.96 14.42 15.57
CA LYS A 81 3.24 13.17 15.88
C LYS A 81 3.98 11.93 15.36
N LEU A 82 4.69 12.02 14.24
CA LEU A 82 5.62 10.97 13.78
C LEU A 82 6.73 10.71 14.81
N ASP A 83 7.31 11.76 15.40
CA ASP A 83 8.32 11.61 16.44
C ASP A 83 7.75 11.07 17.76
N ALA A 84 6.51 11.45 18.12
CA ALA A 84 5.80 10.85 19.25
C ALA A 84 5.55 9.34 19.04
N LEU A 85 5.06 8.96 17.86
CA LEU A 85 4.89 7.57 17.43
C LEU A 85 6.23 6.81 17.48
N GLY A 86 7.29 7.38 16.91
CA GLY A 86 8.62 6.78 16.90
C GLY A 86 9.13 6.53 18.31
N SER A 87 8.98 7.53 19.19
CA SER A 87 9.32 7.44 20.61
C SER A 87 8.54 6.33 21.33
N TYR A 88 7.24 6.20 21.06
CA TYR A 88 6.40 5.14 21.61
C TYR A 88 6.81 3.74 21.12
N LEU A 89 6.98 3.53 19.81
CA LEU A 89 7.43 2.24 19.26
C LEU A 89 8.82 1.85 19.82
N MET A 90 9.70 2.83 20.03
CA MET A 90 11.01 2.61 20.64
C MET A 90 10.95 2.45 22.16
N SER A 91 9.88 2.84 22.87
CA SER A 91 9.68 2.56 24.30
C SER A 91 9.05 1.19 24.61
N LEU A 92 8.33 0.57 23.65
CA LEU A 92 7.66 -0.72 23.82
C LEU A 92 8.55 -1.80 24.50
N PRO A 93 8.03 -2.59 25.47
CA PRO A 93 8.81 -3.60 26.17
C PRO A 93 9.33 -4.68 25.22
N TYR A 94 10.55 -5.15 25.45
CA TYR A 94 11.20 -6.18 24.61
C TYR A 94 10.98 -7.59 25.17
N GLN A 95 10.83 -8.60 24.29
CA GLN A 95 10.79 -10.02 24.67
C GLN A 95 11.98 -10.78 24.08
N GLY A 96 12.97 -11.08 24.92
CA GLY A 96 14.16 -11.84 24.54
C GLY A 96 13.90 -13.35 24.50
N TYR A 97 14.10 -13.95 23.33
CA TYR A 97 13.94 -15.40 23.11
C TYR A 97 15.05 -16.03 22.27
N TYR A 98 15.64 -15.29 21.32
CA TYR A 98 16.65 -15.85 20.41
C TYR A 98 18.08 -15.46 20.82
N THR A 99 18.63 -16.14 21.82
CA THR A 99 20.04 -16.00 22.23
C THR A 99 20.92 -17.06 21.56
N GLY A 100 21.02 -17.02 20.22
CA GLY A 100 21.78 -18.02 19.46
C GLY A 100 22.18 -17.67 18.02
N VAL A 101 21.56 -16.67 17.38
CA VAL A 101 21.89 -16.28 16.00
C VAL A 101 23.04 -15.26 15.98
N SER A 102 24.15 -15.60 15.34
CA SER A 102 25.29 -14.68 15.18
C SER A 102 24.88 -13.41 14.43
N GLY A 103 25.22 -12.24 14.98
CA GLY A 103 24.83 -10.93 14.44
C GLY A 103 23.42 -10.46 14.82
N TYR A 104 22.53 -11.35 15.29
CA TYR A 104 21.22 -10.95 15.82
C TYR A 104 21.37 -10.34 17.22
N LYS A 105 21.25 -9.02 17.31
CA LYS A 105 21.11 -8.33 18.61
C LYS A 105 19.65 -8.29 18.99
N ALA A 106 19.26 -9.25 19.82
CA ALA A 106 17.93 -9.44 20.39
C ALA A 106 17.19 -8.11 20.67
N SER A 107 17.80 -7.21 21.43
CA SER A 107 17.19 -5.95 21.88
C SER A 107 16.97 -4.87 20.80
N ASN A 108 17.37 -5.07 19.54
CA ASN A 108 17.16 -4.07 18.48
C ASN A 108 15.68 -3.93 18.10
N LYS A 109 15.26 -2.67 17.92
CA LYS A 109 13.97 -2.28 17.34
C LYS A 109 14.16 -1.22 16.26
N ALA A 110 13.28 -1.24 15.27
CA ALA A 110 13.19 -0.24 14.22
C ALA A 110 11.74 0.04 13.84
N ALA A 111 11.46 1.28 13.44
CA ALA A 111 10.25 1.64 12.72
C ALA A 111 10.60 2.49 11.50
N ILE A 112 10.00 2.19 10.35
CA ILE A 112 10.12 2.97 9.10
C ILE A 112 8.71 3.40 8.70
N VAL A 113 8.54 4.69 8.45
CA VAL A 113 7.30 5.28 7.93
C VAL A 113 7.58 5.86 6.55
N VAL A 114 6.82 5.41 5.56
CA VAL A 114 6.87 5.89 4.18
C VAL A 114 5.52 6.42 3.76
N LYS A 115 5.52 7.63 3.21
CA LYS A 115 4.35 8.38 2.75
C LYS A 115 4.64 8.96 1.37
N ASN A 116 3.77 8.72 0.38
CA ASN A 116 3.89 9.27 -0.98
C ASN A 116 5.27 9.01 -1.64
N GLY A 117 5.84 7.81 -1.43
CA GLY A 117 7.19 7.46 -1.90
C GLY A 117 8.37 8.12 -1.15
N TRP A 118 8.12 8.80 -0.02
CA TRP A 118 9.16 9.36 0.84
C TRP A 118 9.28 8.62 2.18
N ILE A 119 10.50 8.30 2.62
CA ILE A 119 10.76 8.00 4.03
C ILE A 119 10.60 9.32 4.82
N VAL A 120 9.54 9.40 5.61
CA VAL A 120 9.20 10.55 6.48
C VAL A 120 9.46 10.28 7.96
N GLY A 121 9.64 9.02 8.34
CA GLY A 121 10.00 8.61 9.70
C GLY A 121 10.94 7.40 9.68
N GLU A 122 12.00 7.44 10.48
CA GLU A 122 12.98 6.36 10.58
C GLU A 122 13.56 6.34 12.01
N TYR A 123 13.10 5.37 12.80
CA TYR A 123 13.29 5.31 14.25
C TYR A 123 14.00 4.04 14.66
N TYR A 124 14.95 4.17 15.58
CA TYR A 124 15.79 3.08 16.08
C TYR A 124 16.00 3.25 17.59
N ASN A 125 15.97 2.16 18.36
CA ASN A 125 16.07 2.25 19.82
C ASN A 125 17.52 2.34 20.34
N GLN A 126 18.53 1.96 19.55
CA GLN A 126 19.94 2.01 19.95
C GLN A 126 20.89 2.03 18.74
N ALA A 127 22.15 2.39 19.01
CA ALA A 127 23.20 2.43 17.98
C ALA A 127 23.43 1.04 17.33
N GLY A 128 23.53 1.02 16.01
CA GLY A 128 23.69 -0.21 15.21
C GLY A 128 22.40 -0.98 14.93
N ALA A 129 21.24 -0.53 15.40
CA ALA A 129 19.95 -1.06 14.99
C ALA A 129 19.63 -0.73 13.51
N SER A 130 20.07 0.43 13.02
CA SER A 130 19.90 0.85 11.61
C SER A 130 20.59 -0.03 10.58
N THR A 131 21.63 -0.76 10.99
CA THR A 131 22.36 -1.73 10.15
C THR A 131 22.13 -3.17 10.60
N ALA A 132 21.13 -3.42 11.45
CA ALA A 132 20.85 -4.75 11.96
C ALA A 132 19.91 -5.54 11.05
N VAL A 133 20.02 -6.86 11.14
CA VAL A 133 19.03 -7.79 10.59
C VAL A 133 17.99 -8.15 11.64
N TYR A 134 16.72 -8.12 11.24
CA TYR A 134 15.57 -8.40 12.07
C TYR A 134 14.97 -9.75 11.68
N TYR A 135 14.67 -10.57 12.67
CA TYR A 135 13.97 -11.84 12.49
C TYR A 135 12.49 -11.58 12.26
N LEU A 136 12.03 -11.77 11.02
CA LEU A 136 10.66 -11.43 10.59
C LEU A 136 9.61 -12.46 11.04
N ALA A 137 10.03 -13.58 11.64
CA ALA A 137 9.15 -14.64 12.13
C ALA A 137 8.15 -15.11 11.06
N SER A 138 6.87 -15.28 11.41
CA SER A 138 5.83 -15.79 10.49
C SER A 138 5.49 -14.92 9.27
N ASN A 139 6.07 -13.71 9.11
CA ASN A 139 5.92 -12.94 7.86
C ASN A 139 6.44 -13.71 6.63
N GLY A 140 7.27 -14.76 6.81
CA GLY A 140 7.63 -15.69 5.73
C GLY A 140 6.41 -16.29 5.01
N LYS A 141 5.30 -16.53 5.73
CA LYS A 141 4.03 -16.99 5.16
C LYS A 141 3.46 -16.01 4.14
N THR A 142 3.46 -14.72 4.48
CA THR A 142 3.08 -13.66 3.55
C THR A 142 3.96 -13.67 2.32
N PHE A 143 5.29 -13.82 2.48
CA PHE A 143 6.19 -13.89 1.31
C PHE A 143 5.93 -15.14 0.46
N ALA A 144 5.58 -16.28 1.05
CA ALA A 144 5.18 -17.47 0.31
C ALA A 144 3.85 -17.28 -0.46
N MET A 145 2.88 -16.54 0.11
CA MET A 145 1.64 -16.15 -0.60
C MET A 145 1.94 -15.25 -1.81
N LEU A 146 2.82 -14.26 -1.66
CA LEU A 146 3.25 -13.38 -2.75
C LEU A 146 4.05 -14.13 -3.82
N LEU A 147 4.92 -15.06 -3.41
CA LEU A 147 5.76 -15.86 -4.29
C LEU A 147 4.95 -16.90 -5.11
N ALA A 148 3.85 -17.40 -4.55
CA ALA A 148 2.85 -18.15 -5.31
C ALA A 148 2.16 -17.26 -6.37
N GLY A 149 1.93 -15.98 -6.08
CA GLY A 149 1.41 -15.00 -7.05
C GLY A 149 2.37 -14.74 -8.20
N HIS A 150 3.66 -14.55 -7.90
CA HIS A 150 4.70 -14.51 -8.94
C HIS A 150 4.69 -15.81 -9.77
N MET A 151 4.48 -16.98 -9.15
CA MET A 151 4.42 -18.27 -9.86
C MET A 151 3.22 -18.35 -10.82
N VAL A 152 2.04 -17.90 -10.39
CA VAL A 152 0.83 -17.77 -11.25
C VAL A 152 1.10 -16.88 -12.47
N GLN A 153 1.81 -15.76 -12.28
CA GLN A 153 2.15 -14.84 -13.37
C GLN A 153 3.23 -15.38 -14.32
N SER A 154 4.24 -16.07 -13.78
CA SER A 154 5.43 -16.52 -14.55
C SER A 154 5.24 -17.88 -15.23
N HIS A 155 4.28 -18.69 -14.80
CA HIS A 155 3.98 -20.01 -15.36
C HIS A 155 2.47 -20.14 -15.71
N PRO A 156 1.95 -19.30 -16.64
CA PRO A 156 0.53 -19.30 -17.00
C PRO A 156 0.09 -20.59 -17.70
N ASP A 157 1.02 -21.31 -18.33
CA ASP A 157 0.85 -22.64 -18.91
C ASP A 157 0.40 -23.69 -17.89
N LEU A 158 0.83 -23.55 -16.63
CA LEU A 158 0.42 -24.43 -15.55
C LEU A 158 -1.02 -24.19 -15.08
N GLY A 159 -1.66 -23.07 -15.44
CA GLY A 159 -3.02 -22.75 -15.00
C GLY A 159 -3.16 -22.70 -13.47
N LEU A 160 -2.15 -22.13 -12.80
CA LEU A 160 -2.11 -22.05 -11.34
C LEU A 160 -3.13 -21.06 -10.78
N GLY A 161 -3.61 -21.33 -9.57
CA GLY A 161 -4.55 -20.46 -8.86
C GLY A 161 -4.92 -21.03 -7.49
N LEU A 162 -5.75 -20.32 -6.72
CA LEU A 162 -6.08 -20.67 -5.34
C LEU A 162 -6.71 -22.07 -5.18
N ALA A 163 -7.52 -22.49 -6.16
CA ALA A 163 -8.12 -23.83 -6.21
C ALA A 163 -7.16 -24.94 -6.70
N SER A 164 -5.93 -24.62 -7.09
CA SER A 164 -4.94 -25.64 -7.49
C SER A 164 -4.55 -26.50 -6.30
N LYS A 165 -4.42 -27.81 -6.55
CA LYS A 165 -4.11 -28.82 -5.53
C LYS A 165 -2.62 -28.80 -5.22
N LEU A 166 -2.25 -28.79 -3.94
CA LEU A 166 -0.86 -28.78 -3.49
C LEU A 166 -0.05 -29.95 -4.10
N TYR A 167 -0.68 -31.12 -4.24
CA TYR A 167 -0.07 -32.36 -4.74
C TYR A 167 -0.54 -32.74 -6.15
N ASP A 168 -0.55 -31.78 -7.07
CA ASP A 168 -0.97 -31.97 -8.46
C ASP A 168 0.15 -32.62 -9.33
N PRO A 169 -0.18 -33.59 -10.22
CA PRO A 169 0.80 -34.22 -11.09
C PRO A 169 1.43 -33.28 -12.15
N ARG A 170 0.94 -32.06 -12.31
CA ARG A 170 1.59 -31.02 -13.14
C ARG A 170 2.95 -30.56 -12.60
N TRP A 171 3.22 -30.72 -11.30
CA TRP A 171 4.48 -30.31 -10.66
C TRP A 171 5.02 -31.29 -9.61
N LEU A 172 4.30 -32.37 -9.30
CA LEU A 172 4.86 -33.52 -8.60
C LEU A 172 4.85 -34.75 -9.52
N PRO A 173 5.76 -35.72 -9.34
CA PRO A 173 5.66 -37.00 -10.02
C PRO A 173 4.28 -37.65 -9.84
N GLU A 174 3.77 -38.30 -10.89
CA GLU A 174 2.56 -39.11 -10.78
C GLU A 174 2.74 -40.21 -9.72
N GLY A 175 1.74 -40.40 -8.86
CA GLY A 175 1.84 -41.32 -7.74
C GLY A 175 2.76 -40.83 -6.60
N TYR A 176 3.03 -39.52 -6.49
CA TYR A 176 3.71 -38.93 -5.33
C TYR A 176 3.15 -39.52 -4.03
N PRO A 177 3.96 -40.20 -3.20
CA PRO A 177 3.44 -41.05 -2.15
C PRO A 177 2.76 -40.17 -1.10
N LEU A 178 1.48 -40.39 -0.83
CA LEU A 178 0.75 -39.70 0.23
C LEU A 178 0.31 -40.75 1.24
N THR A 179 0.78 -40.64 2.50
CA THR A 179 0.37 -41.57 3.57
C THR A 179 -1.12 -41.46 3.91
N ASP A 180 -1.75 -40.34 3.55
CA ASP A 180 -3.18 -40.08 3.65
C ASP A 180 -3.70 -39.55 2.31
N SER A 181 -4.57 -40.31 1.65
CA SER A 181 -5.12 -39.97 0.33
C SER A 181 -5.96 -38.68 0.33
N ARG A 182 -6.47 -38.24 1.49
CA ARG A 182 -7.21 -36.96 1.62
C ARG A 182 -6.33 -35.75 1.30
N LYS A 183 -5.00 -35.88 1.46
CA LYS A 183 -4.02 -34.82 1.10
C LYS A 183 -4.12 -34.40 -0.36
N ALA A 184 -4.46 -35.32 -1.28
CA ALA A 184 -4.59 -35.02 -2.71
C ALA A 184 -5.70 -33.98 -3.03
N GLY A 185 -6.59 -33.69 -2.07
CA GLY A 185 -7.60 -32.63 -2.18
C GLY A 185 -7.17 -31.26 -1.65
N ILE A 186 -6.01 -31.14 -0.97
CA ILE A 186 -5.58 -29.88 -0.33
C ILE A 186 -5.24 -28.84 -1.39
N THR A 187 -5.80 -27.64 -1.28
CA THR A 187 -5.53 -26.52 -2.21
C THR A 187 -4.63 -25.44 -1.60
N PHE A 188 -4.06 -24.57 -2.45
CA PHE A 188 -3.36 -23.36 -1.99
C PHE A 188 -4.24 -22.51 -1.07
N ASP A 189 -5.51 -22.32 -1.45
CA ASP A 189 -6.50 -21.60 -0.65
C ASP A 189 -6.61 -22.14 0.78
N GLN A 190 -6.76 -23.46 0.92
CA GLN A 190 -6.85 -24.12 2.22
C GLN A 190 -5.56 -24.01 3.04
N VAL A 191 -4.38 -23.96 2.40
CA VAL A 191 -3.12 -23.66 3.09
C VAL A 191 -3.10 -22.22 3.59
N PHE A 192 -3.45 -21.25 2.74
CA PHE A 192 -3.37 -19.82 3.07
C PHE A 192 -4.37 -19.37 4.16
N GLN A 193 -5.55 -19.98 4.23
CA GLN A 193 -6.52 -19.76 5.32
C GLN A 193 -6.20 -20.58 6.60
N HIS A 194 -5.21 -21.47 6.53
CA HIS A 194 -4.90 -22.50 7.54
C HIS A 194 -6.10 -23.40 7.88
N VAL A 195 -6.68 -24.02 6.86
CA VAL A 195 -7.77 -25.00 6.95
C VAL A 195 -7.44 -26.30 6.18
N SER A 196 -6.17 -26.55 5.85
CA SER A 196 -5.70 -27.72 5.10
C SER A 196 -5.77 -29.05 5.84
N GLY A 197 -6.12 -29.07 7.14
CA GLY A 197 -6.08 -30.26 7.99
C GLY A 197 -4.70 -30.59 8.57
N ILE A 198 -3.62 -29.98 8.06
CA ILE A 198 -2.24 -30.18 8.53
C ILE A 198 -1.93 -29.18 9.65
N VAL A 199 -1.49 -29.64 10.82
CA VAL A 199 -1.03 -28.86 12.00
C VAL A 199 0.12 -29.65 12.67
N PRO A 200 0.93 -29.16 13.65
CA PRO A 200 0.63 -28.19 14.73
C PRO A 200 1.66 -27.05 14.91
N GLU A 201 1.48 -26.21 15.94
CA GLU A 201 2.48 -25.23 16.43
C GLU A 201 2.42 -24.92 17.96
N ASP A 202 1.85 -25.80 18.81
CA ASP A 202 2.22 -25.99 20.26
C ASP A 202 1.62 -27.32 20.81
N GLU A 203 2.09 -27.80 21.97
CA GLU A 203 2.42 -29.21 22.21
C GLU A 203 1.76 -29.89 23.43
N ALA A 204 0.86 -29.21 24.15
CA ALA A 204 0.20 -29.75 25.36
C ALA A 204 -0.54 -31.11 25.15
N ALA A 205 -0.72 -31.52 23.89
CA ALA A 205 -1.40 -32.74 23.46
C ALA A 205 -0.48 -33.78 22.77
N ILE A 206 0.84 -33.74 22.96
CA ILE A 206 1.59 -35.00 23.16
C ILE A 206 1.21 -35.50 24.56
N ALA A 207 -0.04 -35.98 24.70
CA ALA A 207 -0.72 -36.22 25.97
C ALA A 207 -0.22 -37.48 26.71
N SER A 208 1.04 -37.87 26.47
CA SER A 208 1.64 -39.17 26.80
C SER A 208 2.94 -39.07 27.63
N GLY A 209 3.30 -37.87 28.10
CA GLY A 209 4.36 -37.71 29.12
C GLY A 209 5.80 -37.76 28.60
N ALA A 210 6.04 -37.53 27.31
CA ALA A 210 7.38 -37.23 26.81
C ALA A 210 7.74 -35.75 27.11
N VAL A 211 8.94 -35.52 27.65
CA VAL A 211 9.45 -34.17 27.90
C VAL A 211 10.19 -33.70 26.65
N MET A 212 9.59 -32.75 25.92
CA MET A 212 10.31 -31.84 25.03
C MET A 212 10.39 -30.48 25.72
N THR A 213 11.49 -29.78 25.48
CA THR A 213 11.96 -28.63 26.27
C THR A 213 12.00 -27.37 25.42
N GLU A 214 12.20 -26.20 26.04
CA GLU A 214 12.26 -24.90 25.34
C GLU A 214 13.38 -24.85 24.27
N THR A 215 14.39 -25.72 24.38
CA THR A 215 15.44 -25.93 23.35
C THR A 215 15.01 -26.71 22.11
N ASP A 216 13.88 -27.42 22.14
CA ASP A 216 13.36 -28.20 21.01
C ASP A 216 12.48 -27.36 20.06
N TRP A 217 12.06 -26.18 20.53
CA TRP A 217 11.10 -25.28 19.85
C TRP A 217 11.75 -24.20 18.98
N ASP A 218 13.05 -23.95 19.16
CA ASP A 218 13.79 -23.15 18.21
C ASP A 218 13.88 -23.92 16.87
N PHE A 219 13.21 -23.35 15.88
CA PHE A 219 13.23 -23.68 14.45
C PHE A 219 12.25 -24.76 13.91
N ALA A 220 11.00 -24.34 13.68
CA ALA A 220 10.05 -25.01 12.77
C ALA A 220 10.43 -25.18 11.25
N PRO A 221 11.55 -24.68 10.68
CA PRO A 221 12.04 -25.13 9.36
C PRO A 221 12.45 -26.60 9.32
N PHE A 222 12.79 -27.21 10.45
CA PHE A 222 13.62 -28.41 10.44
C PHE A 222 12.91 -29.71 10.06
N THR A 223 11.57 -29.82 10.04
CA THR A 223 10.95 -31.11 9.66
C THR A 223 11.08 -31.39 8.16
N VAL A 224 10.78 -30.45 7.28
CA VAL A 224 10.97 -30.64 5.82
C VAL A 224 12.47 -30.57 5.43
N GLY A 225 13.31 -29.95 6.28
CA GLY A 225 14.76 -29.87 6.09
C GLY A 225 15.57 -31.06 6.65
N LYS A 226 15.05 -31.82 7.63
CA LYS A 226 15.65 -33.06 8.15
C LYS A 226 14.99 -34.32 7.60
N ASP A 227 13.69 -34.25 7.32
CA ASP A 227 12.88 -35.30 6.71
C ASP A 227 12.25 -34.76 5.40
N PRO A 228 12.88 -35.00 4.24
CA PRO A 228 12.34 -34.57 2.95
C PRO A 228 10.99 -35.25 2.62
N ASP A 229 10.66 -36.35 3.29
CA ASP A 229 9.39 -37.06 3.19
C ASP A 229 8.37 -36.57 4.23
N TYR A 230 8.66 -35.54 5.03
CA TYR A 230 7.68 -35.00 5.98
C TYR A 230 6.39 -34.49 5.31
N PRO A 231 6.42 -33.84 4.13
CA PRO A 231 5.20 -33.48 3.41
C PRO A 231 4.34 -34.69 2.99
N VAL A 232 4.99 -35.83 2.73
CA VAL A 232 4.39 -37.13 2.46
C VAL A 232 3.75 -37.71 3.73
N SER A 233 4.45 -37.65 4.86
CA SER A 233 4.09 -38.35 6.10
C SER A 233 3.19 -37.57 7.07
N ALA A 234 3.24 -36.23 7.07
CA ALA A 234 2.58 -35.36 8.06
C ALA A 234 1.07 -35.66 8.24
N PRO A 235 0.55 -35.90 9.45
CA PRO A 235 -0.84 -36.31 9.66
C PRO A 235 -1.86 -35.20 9.40
N LEU A 236 -3.09 -35.60 9.05
CA LEU A 236 -4.25 -34.71 8.99
C LEU A 236 -5.10 -34.84 10.25
N TYR A 237 -5.20 -33.75 10.99
CA TYR A 237 -5.94 -33.63 12.24
C TYR A 237 -7.44 -33.37 12.03
N PHE A 238 -7.80 -32.85 10.86
CA PHE A 238 -9.18 -32.67 10.41
C PHE A 238 -9.27 -32.77 8.89
N THR A 239 -10.49 -32.91 8.36
CA THR A 239 -10.72 -32.97 6.91
C THR A 239 -10.40 -31.62 6.26
N PRO A 240 -9.60 -31.57 5.18
CA PRO A 240 -9.27 -30.32 4.50
C PRO A 240 -10.51 -29.49 4.13
N GLY A 241 -10.49 -28.20 4.46
CA GLY A 241 -11.61 -27.27 4.31
C GLY A 241 -12.68 -27.35 5.41
N ASN A 242 -12.60 -28.29 6.37
CA ASN A 242 -13.58 -28.45 7.44
C ASN A 242 -12.96 -28.33 8.85
N PRO A 243 -12.49 -27.12 9.24
CA PRO A 243 -11.88 -26.86 10.54
C PRO A 243 -12.84 -27.00 11.72
N ALA A 244 -14.16 -26.96 11.49
CA ALA A 244 -15.17 -27.11 12.56
C ALA A 244 -15.12 -28.47 13.27
N THR A 245 -14.50 -29.48 12.64
CA THR A 245 -14.24 -30.80 13.24
C THR A 245 -13.02 -30.82 14.17
N TYR A 246 -12.21 -29.75 14.19
CA TYR A 246 -11.02 -29.62 15.04
C TYR A 246 -11.32 -28.76 16.27
N THR A 247 -11.82 -29.39 17.34
CA THR A 247 -12.29 -28.70 18.56
C THR A 247 -11.20 -28.48 19.61
N THR A 248 -9.99 -29.01 19.40
CA THR A 248 -8.94 -29.13 20.43
C THR A 248 -7.83 -28.09 20.35
N GLY A 249 -7.81 -27.20 19.35
CA GLY A 249 -6.77 -26.19 19.25
C GLY A 249 -6.86 -25.25 18.04
N SER A 250 -5.83 -24.42 17.86
CA SER A 250 -5.70 -23.54 16.70
C SER A 250 -5.42 -24.35 15.43
N THR A 251 -6.10 -24.01 14.33
CA THR A 251 -5.80 -24.60 13.01
C THR A 251 -4.60 -23.95 12.32
N TYR A 252 -3.99 -22.92 12.93
CA TYR A 252 -2.82 -22.24 12.38
C TYR A 252 -1.66 -23.22 12.21
N SER A 253 -1.02 -23.17 11.03
CA SER A 253 -0.07 -24.18 10.61
C SER A 253 1.10 -23.58 9.85
N SER A 254 2.30 -23.71 10.41
CA SER A 254 3.55 -23.51 9.68
C SER A 254 3.88 -24.68 8.77
N VAL A 255 3.58 -25.90 9.19
CA VAL A 255 3.84 -27.12 8.42
C VAL A 255 3.17 -27.03 7.04
N ALA A 256 1.88 -26.67 6.99
CA ALA A 256 1.14 -26.54 5.73
C ALA A 256 1.80 -25.56 4.74
N PHE A 257 2.38 -24.46 5.25
CA PHE A 257 3.08 -23.49 4.42
C PHE A 257 4.41 -24.03 3.89
N ASN A 258 5.18 -24.77 4.70
CA ASN A 258 6.46 -25.35 4.29
C ASN A 258 6.33 -26.30 3.09
N HIS A 259 5.16 -26.91 2.87
CA HIS A 259 4.92 -27.77 1.70
C HIS A 259 4.92 -26.98 0.37
N LEU A 260 4.69 -25.66 0.39
CA LEU A 260 4.78 -24.80 -0.79
C LEU A 260 6.20 -24.80 -1.40
N SER A 261 7.23 -25.02 -0.57
CA SER A 261 8.61 -25.11 -1.02
C SER A 261 8.85 -26.25 -2.02
N LEU A 262 8.10 -27.37 -1.91
CA LEU A 262 8.17 -28.47 -2.89
C LEU A 262 7.71 -28.01 -4.28
N ILE A 263 6.60 -27.26 -4.34
CA ILE A 263 6.04 -26.76 -5.60
C ILE A 263 6.97 -25.72 -6.20
N PHE A 264 7.45 -24.77 -5.38
CA PHE A 264 8.41 -23.76 -5.82
C PHE A 264 9.66 -24.42 -6.43
N ARG A 265 10.22 -25.44 -5.77
CA ARG A 265 11.37 -26.18 -6.30
C ARG A 265 11.06 -26.89 -7.60
N ASN A 266 9.96 -27.64 -7.67
CA ASN A 266 9.68 -28.48 -8.83
C ASN A 266 9.21 -27.68 -10.06
N VAL A 267 8.50 -26.56 -9.87
CA VAL A 267 8.08 -25.66 -10.95
C VAL A 267 9.27 -24.84 -11.46
N THR A 268 10.10 -24.29 -10.57
CA THR A 268 11.12 -23.28 -10.96
C THR A 268 12.54 -23.82 -11.08
N GLY A 269 12.79 -25.06 -10.62
CA GLY A 269 14.14 -25.61 -10.46
C GLY A 269 14.97 -24.97 -9.34
N LEU A 270 14.38 -24.08 -8.54
CA LEU A 270 15.08 -23.33 -7.48
C LEU A 270 14.52 -23.66 -6.10
N GLU A 271 15.41 -23.92 -5.15
CA GLU A 271 15.03 -23.94 -3.73
C GLU A 271 14.33 -22.63 -3.34
N ALA A 272 13.35 -22.72 -2.44
CA ALA A 272 12.44 -21.61 -2.17
C ALA A 272 13.16 -20.30 -1.80
N SER A 273 14.31 -20.37 -1.11
CA SER A 273 15.17 -19.22 -0.77
C SER A 273 15.72 -18.51 -2.02
N ALA A 274 16.20 -19.30 -2.99
CA ALA A 274 16.73 -18.79 -4.25
C ALA A 274 15.62 -18.27 -5.15
N TYR A 275 14.45 -18.91 -5.14
CA TYR A 275 13.27 -18.41 -5.86
C TYR A 275 12.78 -17.08 -5.27
N LEU A 276 12.56 -16.99 -3.95
CA LEU A 276 12.22 -15.75 -3.24
C LEU A 276 13.17 -14.61 -3.61
N ARG A 277 14.48 -14.88 -3.55
CA ARG A 277 15.52 -13.92 -3.90
C ARG A 277 15.36 -13.43 -5.34
N ARG A 278 15.37 -14.35 -6.31
CA ARG A 278 15.38 -14.03 -7.74
C ARG A 278 14.07 -13.38 -8.23
N ALA A 279 12.94 -13.85 -7.71
CA ALA A 279 11.60 -13.46 -8.15
C ALA A 279 11.13 -12.14 -7.52
N MET A 280 11.52 -11.87 -6.26
CA MET A 280 10.98 -10.72 -5.51
C MET A 280 12.06 -9.82 -4.93
N LEU A 281 13.07 -10.35 -4.23
CA LEU A 281 13.99 -9.51 -3.44
C LEU A 281 15.03 -8.77 -4.29
N ASP A 282 15.66 -9.45 -5.26
CA ASP A 282 16.65 -8.83 -6.13
C ASP A 282 16.02 -7.76 -7.06
N PRO A 283 14.82 -7.97 -7.66
CA PRO A 283 14.09 -6.92 -8.39
C PRO A 283 13.79 -5.66 -7.58
N ILE A 284 13.42 -5.79 -6.29
CA ILE A 284 13.15 -4.63 -5.42
C ILE A 284 14.40 -4.09 -4.70
N GLY A 285 15.58 -4.66 -4.98
CA GLY A 285 16.87 -4.17 -4.46
C GLY A 285 17.13 -4.46 -2.97
N VAL A 286 16.52 -5.51 -2.41
CA VAL A 286 16.74 -5.97 -1.03
C VAL A 286 18.08 -6.72 -0.89
N GLY A 287 18.77 -6.57 0.25
CA GLY A 287 19.97 -7.35 0.58
C GLY A 287 21.26 -6.97 -0.13
N ARG A 288 21.42 -5.70 -0.54
CA ARG A 288 22.68 -5.16 -1.13
C ARG A 288 23.62 -4.47 -0.13
N MET A 289 23.32 -4.47 1.17
CA MET A 289 24.20 -3.96 2.24
C MET A 289 24.76 -5.11 3.10
N ASP A 290 25.81 -5.80 2.62
CA ASP A 290 26.59 -6.88 3.27
C ASP A 290 25.85 -8.05 3.95
N HIS A 291 24.54 -8.02 3.92
CA HIS A 291 23.65 -9.05 4.41
C HIS A 291 22.90 -9.58 3.19
N LYS A 292 23.48 -10.64 2.63
CA LYS A 292 22.65 -11.69 2.04
C LYS A 292 21.51 -11.98 3.05
N LEU A 293 20.38 -12.49 2.58
CA LEU A 293 19.81 -13.66 3.25
C LEU A 293 20.92 -14.74 3.25
N SER A 294 21.80 -14.66 4.23
CA SER A 294 22.90 -15.58 4.45
C SER A 294 22.25 -16.86 5.00
N ALA A 295 22.50 -18.04 4.45
CA ALA A 295 23.80 -18.70 4.55
C ALA A 295 24.36 -18.46 5.98
N GLY A 296 23.58 -18.90 6.95
CA GLY A 296 23.35 -18.18 8.22
C GLY A 296 22.16 -18.74 9.02
N MET A 297 21.35 -19.59 8.41
CA MET A 297 21.29 -20.96 8.92
C MET A 297 22.38 -21.77 8.21
N GLY A 298 23.11 -22.63 8.93
CA GLY A 298 23.90 -23.68 8.28
C GLY A 298 22.95 -24.69 7.65
N ASP A 299 23.25 -25.12 6.42
CA ASP A 299 22.60 -26.22 5.66
C ASP A 299 21.06 -26.24 5.54
N GLN A 300 20.35 -25.18 5.96
CA GLN A 300 18.88 -25.12 5.94
C GLN A 300 18.35 -24.27 4.79
N VAL A 301 17.44 -24.85 4.01
CA VAL A 301 16.61 -24.18 3.02
C VAL A 301 15.63 -23.21 3.71
N TRP A 302 15.25 -22.10 3.06
CA TRP A 302 14.23 -21.19 3.61
C TRP A 302 12.89 -21.91 3.77
N ALA A 303 12.41 -21.98 5.02
CA ALA A 303 11.05 -22.35 5.32
C ALA A 303 10.08 -21.23 4.92
N THR A 304 9.24 -21.51 3.94
CA THR A 304 8.13 -20.67 3.48
C THR A 304 7.13 -20.32 4.59
N ALA A 305 7.21 -20.96 5.76
CA ALA A 305 6.46 -20.58 6.96
C ALA A 305 7.08 -19.45 7.82
N GLY A 306 8.35 -19.05 7.63
CA GLY A 306 8.98 -18.04 8.48
C GLY A 306 10.49 -17.81 8.26
N ASN A 307 11.17 -17.37 9.32
CA ASN A 307 12.64 -17.23 9.42
C ASN A 307 13.34 -16.30 8.39
N GLY A 308 12.59 -15.45 7.69
CA GLY A 308 13.20 -14.37 6.92
C GLY A 308 13.99 -13.43 7.84
N LEU A 309 15.21 -13.08 7.43
CA LEU A 309 15.98 -11.99 8.02
C LEU A 309 15.98 -10.81 7.04
N ALA A 310 15.69 -9.60 7.51
CA ALA A 310 15.79 -8.39 6.69
C ALA A 310 16.25 -7.19 7.51
N GLY A 311 16.90 -6.22 6.89
CA GLY A 311 17.07 -4.89 7.47
C GLY A 311 15.74 -4.14 7.53
N ALA A 312 15.60 -3.17 8.43
CA ALA A 312 14.35 -2.41 8.60
C ALA A 312 13.84 -1.77 7.29
N ARG A 313 14.73 -1.13 6.53
CA ARG A 313 14.41 -0.57 5.20
C ARG A 313 14.09 -1.64 4.15
N ASP A 314 14.62 -2.84 4.26
CA ASP A 314 14.33 -3.94 3.34
C ASP A 314 12.93 -4.52 3.60
N PHE A 315 12.52 -4.60 4.87
CA PHE A 315 11.14 -4.95 5.22
C PHE A 315 10.15 -3.85 4.78
N ALA A 316 10.55 -2.57 4.88
CA ALA A 316 9.76 -1.46 4.38
C ALA A 316 9.54 -1.51 2.84
N ARG A 317 10.54 -1.90 2.05
CA ARG A 317 10.36 -2.15 0.60
C ARG A 317 9.34 -3.25 0.30
N LEU A 318 9.28 -4.30 1.10
CA LEU A 318 8.27 -5.35 0.95
C LEU A 318 6.85 -4.81 1.23
N GLY A 319 6.70 -3.94 2.23
CA GLY A 319 5.46 -3.19 2.45
C GLY A 319 5.07 -2.30 1.26
N TYR A 320 6.04 -1.65 0.61
CA TYR A 320 5.81 -0.82 -0.58
C TYR A 320 5.43 -1.62 -1.83
N LEU A 321 6.08 -2.77 -2.03
CA LEU A 321 5.69 -3.69 -3.09
C LEU A 321 4.23 -4.15 -2.90
N MET A 322 3.77 -4.33 -1.66
CA MET A 322 2.36 -4.60 -1.38
C MET A 322 1.48 -3.37 -1.63
N LEU A 323 1.91 -2.17 -1.21
CA LEU A 323 1.20 -0.90 -1.44
C LEU A 323 0.87 -0.67 -2.92
N HIS A 324 1.83 -0.94 -3.81
CA HIS A 324 1.65 -0.84 -5.26
C HIS A 324 1.18 -2.15 -5.92
N GLU A 325 0.59 -3.06 -5.14
CA GLU A 325 -0.04 -4.30 -5.59
C GLU A 325 0.87 -5.21 -6.44
N GLY A 326 2.15 -5.24 -6.12
CA GLY A 326 3.16 -6.00 -6.83
C GLY A 326 3.84 -5.23 -7.96
N ASP A 327 3.52 -3.96 -8.21
CA ASP A 327 4.33 -3.11 -9.07
C ASP A 327 5.60 -2.64 -8.36
N TRP A 328 6.73 -2.73 -9.04
CA TRP A 328 7.97 -2.09 -8.63
C TRP A 328 8.59 -1.36 -9.81
N ASN A 329 8.51 -0.03 -9.80
CA ASN A 329 9.12 0.82 -10.83
C ASN A 329 8.70 0.43 -12.26
N GLY A 330 7.41 0.13 -12.48
CA GLY A 330 6.85 -0.31 -13.75
C GLY A 330 7.07 -1.80 -14.07
N THR A 331 7.71 -2.56 -13.17
CA THR A 331 7.88 -4.01 -13.29
C THR A 331 6.89 -4.72 -12.36
N ARG A 332 5.95 -5.48 -12.93
CA ARG A 332 4.98 -6.27 -12.16
C ARG A 332 5.62 -7.57 -11.64
N ILE A 333 5.81 -7.67 -10.33
CA ILE A 333 6.37 -8.83 -9.63
C ILE A 333 5.32 -9.92 -9.38
N PHE A 334 4.10 -9.54 -9.02
CA PHE A 334 2.96 -10.46 -8.89
C PHE A 334 1.65 -9.74 -9.25
N PRO A 335 0.57 -10.47 -9.64
CA PRO A 335 -0.66 -9.84 -10.13
C PRO A 335 -1.38 -9.05 -9.02
N ALA A 336 -1.91 -7.87 -9.37
CA ALA A 336 -2.62 -7.02 -8.41
C ALA A 336 -3.84 -7.72 -7.78
N GLU A 337 -4.60 -8.42 -8.61
CA GLU A 337 -5.77 -9.22 -8.22
C GLU A 337 -5.43 -10.37 -7.26
N TRP A 338 -4.21 -10.92 -7.34
CA TRP A 338 -3.73 -11.94 -6.41
C TRP A 338 -3.58 -11.39 -5.00
N LEU A 339 -2.97 -10.21 -4.84
CA LEU A 339 -2.89 -9.55 -3.54
C LEU A 339 -4.26 -9.11 -3.04
N ARG A 340 -5.07 -8.48 -3.90
CA ARG A 340 -6.42 -8.02 -3.52
C ARG A 340 -7.29 -9.12 -2.96
N HIS A 341 -7.21 -10.34 -3.52
CA HIS A 341 -7.97 -11.47 -2.99
C HIS A 341 -7.71 -11.72 -1.49
N PHE A 342 -6.47 -11.53 -1.03
CA PHE A 342 -6.13 -11.67 0.38
C PHE A 342 -6.51 -10.44 1.21
N THR A 343 -6.30 -9.23 0.69
CA THR A 343 -6.56 -7.99 1.43
C THR A 343 -8.05 -7.67 1.58
N THR A 344 -8.93 -8.22 0.72
CA THR A 344 -10.39 -8.00 0.85
C THR A 344 -11.13 -9.07 1.67
N SER A 345 -10.44 -10.01 2.31
CA SER A 345 -11.08 -11.13 3.02
C SER A 345 -10.48 -11.37 4.42
N PRO A 346 -11.32 -11.48 5.48
CA PRO A 346 -10.83 -11.75 6.83
C PRO A 346 -10.34 -13.20 7.03
N ALA A 347 -10.50 -14.09 6.03
CA ALA A 347 -10.06 -15.48 6.12
C ALA A 347 -8.52 -15.63 6.20
N TYR A 348 -7.76 -14.65 5.69
CA TYR A 348 -6.33 -14.73 5.51
C TYR A 348 -5.54 -14.15 6.69
N ARG A 349 -5.47 -14.89 7.80
CA ARG A 349 -4.85 -14.44 9.06
C ARG A 349 -3.40 -13.92 8.99
N ASN A 350 -2.66 -14.19 7.91
CA ASN A 350 -1.30 -13.67 7.65
C ASN A 350 -1.27 -12.28 7.00
N ILE A 351 -2.37 -11.87 6.35
CA ILE A 351 -2.61 -10.54 5.78
C ILE A 351 -3.97 -10.09 6.30
N ARG A 352 -3.99 -9.54 7.52
CA ARG A 352 -5.23 -9.06 8.13
C ARG A 352 -5.64 -7.75 7.47
N SER A 353 -6.92 -7.56 7.27
CA SER A 353 -7.48 -6.33 6.71
C SER A 353 -8.54 -5.73 7.63
N ASN A 354 -8.93 -4.49 7.36
CA ASN A 354 -9.86 -3.76 8.23
C ASN A 354 -11.27 -4.36 8.32
N VAL A 355 -11.57 -5.38 7.49
CA VAL A 355 -12.77 -6.22 7.60
C VAL A 355 -12.68 -7.34 8.67
N ASP A 356 -11.55 -7.51 9.37
CA ASP A 356 -11.35 -8.50 10.48
C ASP A 356 -12.19 -8.17 11.75
N CYS A 357 -13.04 -7.13 11.73
CA CYS A 357 -13.83 -6.57 12.85
C CYS A 357 -13.03 -6.10 14.09
N ARG A 358 -11.81 -6.60 14.31
CA ARG A 358 -10.90 -6.27 15.42
C ARG A 358 -10.45 -4.82 15.46
N TRP A 359 -10.30 -4.21 14.30
CA TRP A 359 -9.85 -2.81 14.17
C TRP A 359 -11.04 -1.84 14.07
N GLY A 360 -12.22 -2.37 13.79
CA GLY A 360 -13.47 -1.63 13.75
C GLY A 360 -13.54 -0.59 12.64
N SER A 361 -14.63 0.17 12.66
CA SER A 361 -14.98 1.18 11.65
C SER A 361 -14.21 2.51 11.83
N LYS A 362 -12.94 2.43 12.29
CA LYS A 362 -12.12 3.58 12.75
C LYS A 362 -10.83 3.78 11.95
N TYR A 363 -10.59 2.94 10.96
CA TYR A 363 -9.44 3.02 10.05
C TYR A 363 -9.91 2.94 8.59
N PRO A 364 -9.08 3.27 7.60
CA PRO A 364 -9.43 3.15 6.18
C PRO A 364 -9.86 1.72 5.80
N SER A 365 -10.88 1.59 4.95
CA SER A 365 -11.47 0.30 4.59
C SER A 365 -10.53 -0.62 3.79
N ASP A 366 -9.55 -0.03 3.11
CA ASP A 366 -8.51 -0.70 2.34
C ASP A 366 -7.21 -0.94 3.12
N MET A 367 -7.17 -0.59 4.41
CA MET A 367 -6.04 -0.88 5.29
C MET A 367 -5.87 -2.40 5.48
N TYR A 368 -4.64 -2.87 5.35
CA TYR A 368 -4.23 -4.21 5.74
C TYR A 368 -2.83 -4.23 6.34
N ARG A 369 -2.49 -5.32 7.03
CA ARG A 369 -1.14 -5.51 7.58
C ARG A 369 -0.70 -6.98 7.54
N THR A 370 0.60 -7.17 7.41
CA THR A 370 1.24 -8.47 7.68
C THR A 370 1.44 -8.65 9.18
N THR A 371 1.34 -9.87 9.71
CA THR A 371 1.61 -10.14 11.14
C THR A 371 2.52 -11.34 11.33
N GLY A 372 3.73 -11.11 11.85
CA GLY A 372 4.60 -12.17 12.35
C GLY A 372 4.31 -12.50 13.81
N SER A 373 4.56 -13.75 14.22
CA SER A 373 4.42 -14.21 15.62
C SER A 373 5.31 -13.45 16.62
N GLY A 374 6.38 -12.79 16.16
CA GLY A 374 7.18 -11.86 16.95
C GLY A 374 6.65 -10.43 17.02
N GLN A 375 5.41 -10.14 16.57
CA GLN A 375 4.85 -8.78 16.44
C GLN A 375 5.64 -7.84 15.50
N ASN A 376 6.47 -8.38 14.60
CA ASN A 376 6.90 -7.63 13.42
C ASN A 376 5.73 -7.53 12.43
N TRP A 377 5.45 -6.33 11.94
CA TRP A 377 4.34 -6.07 11.02
C TRP A 377 4.71 -5.00 10.00
N ALA A 378 4.16 -5.14 8.79
CA ALA A 378 4.07 -4.08 7.80
C ALA A 378 2.59 -3.70 7.66
N LEU A 379 2.24 -2.50 8.11
CA LEU A 379 0.95 -1.85 7.91
C LEU A 379 0.98 -1.12 6.56
N VAL A 380 -0.06 -1.30 5.76
CA VAL A 380 -0.18 -0.77 4.41
C VAL A 380 -1.56 -0.15 4.24
N VAL A 381 -1.60 1.08 3.71
CA VAL A 381 -2.85 1.81 3.45
C VAL A 381 -2.78 2.44 2.05
N PRO A 382 -3.31 1.76 1.02
CA PRO A 382 -3.25 2.23 -0.37
C PRO A 382 -3.86 3.62 -0.58
N SER A 383 -5.02 3.90 0.02
CA SER A 383 -5.74 5.18 -0.03
C SER A 383 -4.95 6.37 0.54
N LEU A 384 -3.88 6.10 1.30
CA LEU A 384 -2.99 7.11 1.87
C LEU A 384 -1.58 7.09 1.27
N ASP A 385 -1.28 6.20 0.31
CA ASP A 385 0.09 5.92 -0.17
C ASP A 385 1.08 5.79 1.00
N LEU A 386 0.72 4.93 1.95
CA LEU A 386 1.34 4.82 3.27
C LEU A 386 1.77 3.39 3.58
N VAL A 387 3.02 3.25 4.02
CA VAL A 387 3.58 2.03 4.61
C VAL A 387 4.22 2.35 5.94
N ILE A 388 3.91 1.58 6.97
CA ILE A 388 4.59 1.64 8.26
C ILE A 388 5.05 0.25 8.65
N THR A 389 6.34 0.06 8.84
CA THR A 389 6.88 -1.22 9.31
C THR A 389 7.48 -1.08 10.70
N PHE A 390 7.16 -2.01 11.59
CA PHE A 390 7.85 -2.21 12.86
C PHE A 390 8.60 -3.54 12.84
N SER A 391 9.87 -3.48 13.24
CA SER A 391 10.76 -4.65 13.37
C SER A 391 11.31 -4.68 14.80
N GLY A 392 11.03 -5.75 15.54
CA GLY A 392 11.33 -5.88 16.97
C GLY A 392 10.32 -6.79 17.67
N ARG A 393 10.77 -7.55 18.67
CA ARG A 393 9.89 -8.50 19.39
C ARG A 393 9.34 -7.92 20.69
N THR A 394 8.02 -7.77 20.77
CA THR A 394 7.27 -7.36 21.97
C THR A 394 6.56 -8.56 22.62
N PRO A 395 6.32 -8.55 23.95
CA PRO A 395 5.64 -9.65 24.65
C PRO A 395 4.25 -9.97 24.09
N SER A 396 3.98 -11.25 23.82
CA SER A 396 2.69 -11.73 23.32
C SER A 396 1.52 -11.42 24.26
N SER A 397 1.75 -11.41 25.56
CA SER A 397 0.78 -11.01 26.60
C SER A 397 0.28 -9.57 26.46
N LEU A 398 1.07 -8.67 25.86
CA LEU A 398 0.72 -7.27 25.63
C LEU A 398 0.28 -7.01 24.18
N SER A 399 0.21 -8.04 23.33
CA SER A 399 0.00 -7.90 21.88
C SER A 399 -1.23 -7.06 21.51
N ALA A 400 -2.38 -7.31 22.13
CA ALA A 400 -3.62 -6.60 21.83
C ALA A 400 -3.62 -5.13 22.30
N GLU A 401 -2.98 -4.84 23.45
CA GLU A 401 -2.85 -3.49 23.99
C GLU A 401 -1.88 -2.67 23.16
N VAL A 402 -0.69 -3.23 22.89
CA VAL A 402 0.33 -2.66 22.00
C VAL A 402 -0.23 -2.44 20.61
N GLU A 403 -1.00 -3.38 20.05
CA GLU A 403 -1.67 -3.23 18.76
C GLU A 403 -2.65 -2.05 18.74
N SER A 404 -3.54 -1.97 19.73
CA SER A 404 -4.55 -0.90 19.82
C SER A 404 -3.92 0.49 20.01
N ALA A 405 -2.97 0.61 20.93
CA ALA A 405 -2.28 1.86 21.22
C ALA A 405 -1.32 2.26 20.08
N SER A 406 -0.62 1.31 19.46
CA SER A 406 0.16 1.58 18.25
C SER A 406 -0.74 2.09 17.13
N LEU A 407 -1.82 1.38 16.78
CA LEU A 407 -2.72 1.79 15.68
C LEU A 407 -3.32 3.17 15.92
N SER A 408 -3.73 3.48 17.15
CA SER A 408 -4.26 4.81 17.50
C SER A 408 -3.23 5.92 17.29
N GLN A 409 -1.98 5.74 17.74
CA GLN A 409 -0.91 6.73 17.56
C GLN A 409 -0.37 6.77 16.13
N LEU A 410 -0.35 5.63 15.43
CA LEU A 410 0.03 5.52 14.01
C LEU A 410 -0.87 6.40 13.16
N PHE A 411 -2.20 6.25 13.29
CA PHE A 411 -3.14 7.06 12.53
C PHE A 411 -3.16 8.53 12.93
N ALA A 412 -3.01 8.84 14.22
CA ALA A 412 -2.83 10.23 14.65
C ALA A 412 -1.64 10.92 13.96
N ALA A 413 -0.55 10.19 13.69
CA ALA A 413 0.67 10.73 13.09
C ALA A 413 0.66 10.91 11.57
N VAL A 414 -0.15 10.12 10.85
CA VAL A 414 -0.11 10.03 9.37
C VAL A 414 -1.44 10.35 8.69
N THR A 415 -2.48 10.65 9.46
CA THR A 415 -3.74 11.21 8.97
C THR A 415 -4.07 12.47 9.75
N GLU A 416 -3.93 13.63 9.12
CA GLU A 416 -4.41 14.92 9.65
C GLU A 416 -5.95 14.97 9.73
N ARG A 417 -6.63 14.02 9.08
CA ARG A 417 -8.10 13.91 9.03
C ARG A 417 -8.53 12.46 8.84
N TYR A 418 -9.42 11.96 9.69
CA TYR A 418 -10.11 10.68 9.49
C TYR A 418 -11.63 10.87 9.49
N VAL A 419 -12.33 10.06 8.67
CA VAL A 419 -13.79 10.04 8.53
C VAL A 419 -14.32 8.71 9.05
N GLY A 420 -15.06 8.75 10.17
CA GLY A 420 -15.76 7.60 10.73
C GLY A 420 -16.85 7.07 9.82
N CYS A 421 -17.25 5.80 10.01
CA CYS A 421 -18.24 5.15 9.13
C CYS A 421 -19.70 5.63 9.29
N ASP A 422 -19.95 6.63 10.12
CA ASP A 422 -21.19 7.43 10.16
C ASP A 422 -21.05 8.78 9.42
N GLY A 423 -19.89 9.06 8.83
CA GLY A 423 -19.54 10.32 8.19
C GLY A 423 -18.93 11.38 9.11
N THR A 424 -18.70 11.07 10.40
CA THR A 424 -18.08 12.02 11.34
C THR A 424 -16.61 12.27 11.02
N VAL A 425 -16.22 13.54 10.94
CA VAL A 425 -14.81 13.93 10.81
C VAL A 425 -14.22 14.11 12.20
N PHE A 426 -13.17 13.38 12.53
CA PHE A 426 -12.40 13.61 13.76
C PHE A 426 -11.20 14.49 13.44
N ASN A 427 -11.23 15.71 13.95
CA ASN A 427 -10.10 16.64 13.95
C ASN A 427 -9.58 16.77 15.39
N ASP A 428 -8.26 16.78 15.56
CA ASP A 428 -7.63 17.57 16.62
C ASP A 428 -7.14 18.88 15.99
N THR A 429 -7.18 19.96 16.78
CA THR A 429 -7.01 21.35 16.36
C THR A 429 -5.73 21.65 15.58
N PRO A 430 -5.73 22.70 14.73
CA PRO A 430 -4.51 23.25 14.13
C PRO A 430 -3.45 23.60 15.18
N PRO A 431 -2.17 23.77 14.78
CA PRO A 431 -1.13 24.27 15.68
C PRO A 431 -1.58 25.56 16.37
N ALA A 432 -1.29 25.69 17.67
CA ALA A 432 -1.71 26.84 18.47
C ALA A 432 -1.16 28.15 17.87
N GLY A 433 -2.01 28.87 17.13
CA GLY A 433 -1.65 30.07 16.39
C GLY A 433 -2.25 30.17 14.99
N ASN A 434 -2.73 29.07 14.38
CA ASN A 434 -3.32 29.08 13.03
C ASN A 434 -4.85 29.08 13.10
N ALA A 435 -5.52 30.11 12.56
CA ALA A 435 -6.96 30.08 12.31
C ALA A 435 -7.26 29.22 11.06
N ALA A 436 -8.52 28.85 10.84
CA ALA A 436 -8.90 28.12 9.64
C ALA A 436 -9.36 29.10 8.54
N PRO A 437 -9.04 28.85 7.26
CA PRO A 437 -9.35 29.79 6.20
C PRO A 437 -10.86 29.88 5.97
N ALA A 438 -11.34 31.08 5.68
CA ALA A 438 -12.72 31.34 5.30
C ALA A 438 -12.93 31.02 3.81
N ALA A 439 -13.32 29.78 3.53
CA ALA A 439 -13.72 29.35 2.19
C ALA A 439 -14.88 30.19 1.64
N SER A 440 -14.78 30.65 0.40
CA SER A 440 -15.86 31.39 -0.27
C SER A 440 -15.65 31.36 -1.78
N PHE A 441 -16.74 31.39 -2.55
CA PHE A 441 -16.65 31.44 -4.01
C PHE A 441 -17.82 32.12 -4.70
N GLY A 442 -17.51 32.76 -5.83
CA GLY A 442 -18.46 33.20 -6.86
C GLY A 442 -18.74 32.11 -7.90
N SER A 443 -19.84 32.26 -8.63
CA SER A 443 -20.28 31.29 -9.64
C SER A 443 -21.16 31.97 -10.68
N ALA A 444 -20.97 31.65 -11.96
CA ALA A 444 -21.83 32.10 -13.07
C ALA A 444 -22.11 30.92 -14.01
N CYS A 445 -23.37 30.67 -14.35
CA CYS A 445 -23.78 29.53 -15.18
C CYS A 445 -24.53 30.00 -16.43
N SER A 446 -24.21 29.37 -17.57
CA SER A 446 -24.88 29.55 -18.86
C SER A 446 -25.26 28.18 -19.42
N GLY A 447 -26.56 27.88 -19.41
CA GLY A 447 -27.06 26.55 -19.73
C GLY A 447 -26.58 25.50 -18.72
N VAL A 448 -25.79 24.53 -19.20
CA VAL A 448 -25.16 23.46 -18.42
C VAL A 448 -23.69 23.71 -18.06
N SER A 449 -23.10 24.83 -18.50
CA SER A 449 -21.72 25.19 -18.17
C SER A 449 -21.69 26.26 -17.06
N CYS A 450 -20.82 26.09 -16.08
CA CYS A 450 -20.58 27.04 -15.00
C CYS A 450 -19.10 27.39 -14.88
N GLU A 451 -18.82 28.67 -14.61
CA GLU A 451 -17.51 29.16 -14.18
C GLU A 451 -17.56 29.46 -12.68
N PHE A 452 -16.50 29.10 -11.96
CA PHE A 452 -16.35 29.32 -10.53
C PHE A 452 -15.14 30.21 -10.25
N SER A 453 -15.30 31.14 -9.31
CA SER A 453 -14.23 32.03 -8.88
C SER A 453 -13.98 31.89 -7.38
N ASP A 454 -12.76 31.51 -7.01
CA ASP A 454 -12.33 31.54 -5.61
C ASP A 454 -12.36 32.98 -5.07
N THR A 455 -13.01 33.15 -3.93
CA THR A 455 -13.01 34.37 -3.13
C THR A 455 -12.72 34.06 -1.66
N SER A 456 -12.02 32.95 -1.40
CA SER A 456 -11.63 32.53 -0.06
C SER A 456 -10.55 33.46 0.49
N GLY A 457 -10.55 33.64 1.80
CA GLY A 457 -9.55 34.44 2.50
C GLY A 457 -9.03 33.69 3.72
N ASP A 458 -7.85 34.07 4.16
CA ASP A 458 -7.26 33.60 5.40
C ASP A 458 -6.79 34.81 6.22
N SER A 459 -6.85 34.71 7.56
CA SER A 459 -6.62 35.86 8.46
C SER A 459 -5.16 36.06 8.85
N ASP A 460 -4.38 35.00 8.78
CA ASP A 460 -3.04 34.89 9.38
C ASP A 460 -2.02 34.23 8.43
N GLY A 461 -2.48 33.65 7.31
CA GLY A 461 -1.66 33.09 6.25
C GLY A 461 -2.27 33.30 4.85
N GLY A 462 -2.23 32.26 4.01
CA GLY A 462 -2.76 32.28 2.66
C GLY A 462 -3.13 30.89 2.13
N ILE A 463 -4.07 30.85 1.17
CA ILE A 463 -4.55 29.59 0.62
C ILE A 463 -3.46 28.88 -0.20
N ALA A 464 -3.06 27.69 0.26
CA ALA A 464 -2.07 26.83 -0.38
C ALA A 464 -2.68 25.89 -1.43
N SER A 465 -3.94 25.46 -1.27
CA SER A 465 -4.61 24.56 -2.22
C SER A 465 -6.13 24.69 -2.25
N TRP A 466 -6.72 24.25 -3.36
CA TRP A 466 -8.17 24.21 -3.62
C TRP A 466 -8.57 22.79 -4.02
N SER A 467 -9.76 22.36 -3.59
CA SER A 467 -10.38 21.10 -4.01
C SER A 467 -11.89 21.32 -4.21
N TRP A 468 -12.35 21.10 -5.43
CA TRP A 468 -13.74 21.27 -5.84
C TRP A 468 -14.40 19.91 -6.03
N SER A 469 -15.65 19.79 -5.57
CA SER A 469 -16.60 18.76 -6.00
C SER A 469 -17.81 19.45 -6.60
N PHE A 470 -18.18 19.09 -7.82
CA PHE A 470 -19.27 19.76 -8.54
C PHE A 470 -20.65 19.14 -8.26
N GLY A 471 -20.72 18.06 -7.48
CA GLY A 471 -21.97 17.40 -7.09
C GLY A 471 -22.50 16.35 -8.08
N ASP A 472 -21.79 16.10 -9.18
CA ASP A 472 -22.11 15.09 -10.21
C ASP A 472 -21.07 13.95 -10.30
N GLY A 473 -20.10 13.94 -9.39
CA GLY A 473 -18.97 13.00 -9.36
C GLY A 473 -17.67 13.56 -9.96
N ALA A 474 -17.71 14.72 -10.62
CA ALA A 474 -16.51 15.41 -11.08
C ALA A 474 -15.94 16.38 -10.02
N GLY A 475 -14.66 16.69 -10.15
CA GLY A 475 -13.94 17.63 -9.28
C GLY A 475 -12.74 18.28 -9.96
N SER A 476 -12.09 19.23 -9.26
CA SER A 476 -10.93 19.97 -9.77
C SER A 476 -10.04 20.48 -8.63
N SER A 477 -8.74 20.63 -8.88
CA SER A 477 -7.77 21.27 -7.98
C SER A 477 -7.35 22.68 -8.42
N GLN A 478 -7.94 23.20 -9.50
CA GLN A 478 -7.68 24.57 -9.95
C GLN A 478 -8.30 25.57 -8.99
N ARG A 479 -7.65 26.73 -8.81
CA ARG A 479 -8.18 27.84 -7.98
C ARG A 479 -9.57 28.30 -8.43
N SER A 480 -9.78 28.47 -9.73
CA SER A 480 -11.04 28.97 -10.31
C SER A 480 -11.37 28.17 -11.58
N PRO A 481 -12.02 26.99 -11.44
CA PRO A 481 -12.31 26.09 -12.56
C PRO A 481 -13.57 26.50 -13.33
N SER A 482 -13.70 25.96 -14.54
CA SER A 482 -14.98 25.81 -15.23
C SER A 482 -15.42 24.34 -15.21
N HIS A 483 -16.72 24.10 -15.15
CA HIS A 483 -17.32 22.76 -15.23
C HIS A 483 -18.52 22.76 -16.18
N THR A 484 -18.81 21.62 -16.81
CA THR A 484 -19.98 21.43 -17.65
C THR A 484 -20.70 20.15 -17.29
N TYR A 485 -21.94 20.30 -16.82
CA TYR A 485 -22.79 19.20 -16.38
C TYR A 485 -23.36 18.44 -17.57
N ALA A 486 -23.47 17.11 -17.45
CA ALA A 486 -24.05 16.26 -18.50
C ALA A 486 -25.59 16.41 -18.64
N ALA A 487 -26.26 16.96 -17.63
CA ALA A 487 -27.71 17.12 -17.59
C ALA A 487 -28.12 18.42 -16.86
N ALA A 488 -29.35 18.87 -17.10
CA ALA A 488 -29.99 19.89 -16.28
C ALA A 488 -30.33 19.33 -14.89
N GLY A 489 -30.15 20.14 -13.83
CA GLY A 489 -30.32 19.68 -12.46
C GLY A 489 -29.90 20.71 -11.42
N SER A 490 -30.04 20.33 -10.16
CA SER A 490 -29.52 21.08 -9.01
C SER A 490 -28.37 20.29 -8.39
N TYR A 491 -27.19 20.89 -8.32
CA TYR A 491 -25.95 20.23 -7.94
C TYR A 491 -25.31 20.94 -6.74
N PRO A 492 -25.00 20.25 -5.64
CA PRO A 492 -24.29 20.83 -4.51
C PRO A 492 -22.81 20.97 -4.85
N VAL A 493 -22.37 22.18 -5.16
CA VAL A 493 -20.95 22.47 -5.38
C VAL A 493 -20.28 22.77 -4.04
N LEU A 494 -19.22 22.02 -3.74
CA LEU A 494 -18.38 22.15 -2.55
C LEU A 494 -16.99 22.63 -2.97
N LEU A 495 -16.54 23.75 -2.41
CA LEU A 495 -15.14 24.15 -2.37
C LEU A 495 -14.58 23.78 -1.00
N THR A 496 -13.44 23.09 -0.98
CA THR A 496 -12.54 22.98 0.17
C THR A 496 -11.26 23.75 -0.15
N VAL A 497 -10.81 24.62 0.75
CA VAL A 497 -9.49 25.26 0.68
C VAL A 497 -8.65 24.87 1.87
N THR A 498 -7.34 24.78 1.67
CA THR A 498 -6.34 24.56 2.73
C THR A 498 -5.37 25.73 2.73
N ASP A 499 -5.08 26.30 3.90
CA ASP A 499 -4.08 27.35 4.09
C ASP A 499 -2.64 26.80 4.12
N ASP A 500 -1.65 27.66 4.35
CA ASP A 500 -0.24 27.30 4.52
C ASP A 500 0.12 26.75 5.92
N GLY A 501 -0.82 26.82 6.88
CA GLY A 501 -0.75 26.16 8.18
C GLY A 501 -1.24 24.70 8.20
N GLY A 502 -2.01 24.30 7.19
CA GLY A 502 -2.67 23.00 7.06
C GLY A 502 -4.15 22.98 7.48
N ALA A 503 -4.73 24.09 7.95
CA ALA A 503 -6.14 24.12 8.32
C ALA A 503 -7.05 24.28 7.08
N THR A 504 -8.26 23.72 7.15
CA THR A 504 -9.18 23.67 5.99
C THR A 504 -10.48 24.42 6.23
N GLY A 505 -10.88 25.23 5.26
CA GLY A 505 -12.20 25.83 5.16
C GLY A 505 -13.06 25.12 4.11
N THR A 506 -14.38 25.13 4.29
CA THR A 506 -15.33 24.64 3.28
C THR A 506 -16.47 25.60 3.02
N ALA A 507 -16.89 25.68 1.75
CA ALA A 507 -18.04 26.45 1.31
C ALA A 507 -18.89 25.59 0.37
N THR A 508 -20.20 25.56 0.58
CA THR A 508 -21.15 24.81 -0.25
C THR A 508 -22.20 25.73 -0.83
N ARG A 509 -22.46 25.64 -2.14
CA ARG A 509 -23.55 26.37 -2.81
C ARG A 509 -24.24 25.44 -3.81
N SER A 510 -25.58 25.45 -3.81
CA SER A 510 -26.35 24.74 -4.83
C SER A 510 -26.31 25.50 -6.16
N MET A 511 -25.78 24.89 -7.20
CA MET A 511 -25.86 25.38 -8.57
C MET A 511 -27.04 24.73 -9.28
N THR A 512 -27.93 25.53 -9.85
CA THR A 512 -29.01 25.00 -10.68
C THR A 512 -28.72 25.33 -12.14
N VAL A 513 -28.57 24.29 -12.95
CA VAL A 513 -28.23 24.37 -14.38
C VAL A 513 -29.36 23.83 -15.25
N TYR A 514 -29.49 24.40 -16.44
CA TYR A 514 -30.67 24.22 -17.29
C TYR A 514 -30.27 23.94 -18.73
N ASP A 515 -31.02 23.06 -19.40
CA ASP A 515 -30.80 22.71 -20.80
C ASP A 515 -31.99 23.21 -21.62
N ILE A 516 -31.96 24.50 -21.99
CA ILE A 516 -32.97 25.09 -22.88
C ILE A 516 -32.69 24.61 -24.30
N ARG A 517 -33.34 23.52 -24.70
CA ARG A 517 -33.24 22.96 -26.04
C ARG A 517 -34.09 23.78 -27.00
N LEU A 518 -33.49 24.20 -28.12
CA LEU A 518 -34.17 24.92 -29.20
C LEU A 518 -34.10 24.12 -30.50
N GLY A 519 -35.27 23.73 -31.02
CA GLY A 519 -35.42 23.27 -32.39
C GLY A 519 -35.99 24.39 -33.27
N ALA A 520 -35.40 24.61 -34.45
CA ALA A 520 -35.88 25.60 -35.42
C ALA A 520 -35.96 24.98 -36.82
N THR A 521 -37.08 25.17 -37.51
CA THR A 521 -37.30 24.68 -38.88
C THR A 521 -37.72 25.84 -39.77
N GLY A 522 -36.98 26.07 -40.87
CA GLY A 522 -37.33 27.06 -41.88
C GLY A 522 -38.24 26.49 -42.97
N ARG A 523 -39.26 27.24 -43.38
CA ARG A 523 -40.07 26.95 -44.58
C ARG A 523 -40.45 28.21 -45.37
N LYS A 524 -40.56 28.09 -46.69
CA LYS A 524 -41.07 29.16 -47.57
C LYS A 524 -42.55 28.93 -47.89
N GLN A 525 -43.38 29.96 -47.73
CA GLN A 525 -44.80 29.93 -48.10
C GLN A 525 -45.16 31.20 -48.88
N LYS A 526 -45.69 31.04 -50.10
CA LYS A 526 -45.98 32.15 -51.05
C LYS A 526 -44.79 33.12 -51.27
N GLY A 527 -43.56 32.60 -51.20
CA GLY A 527 -42.31 33.37 -51.35
C GLY A 527 -41.80 34.07 -50.08
N TYR A 528 -42.53 34.00 -48.97
CA TYR A 528 -42.10 34.53 -47.67
C TYR A 528 -41.45 33.45 -46.81
N ALA A 529 -40.45 33.84 -46.02
CA ALA A 529 -39.75 32.96 -45.08
C ALA A 529 -40.45 32.90 -43.71
N TYR A 530 -40.63 31.68 -43.19
CA TYR A 530 -41.21 31.39 -41.87
C TYR A 530 -40.29 30.47 -41.08
N VAL A 531 -40.04 30.77 -39.82
CA VAL A 531 -39.30 29.88 -38.91
C VAL A 531 -40.23 29.37 -37.83
N ASP A 532 -40.44 28.06 -37.79
CA ASP A 532 -41.16 27.40 -36.70
C ASP A 532 -40.15 26.98 -35.61
N LEU A 533 -40.27 27.58 -34.43
CA LEU A 533 -39.46 27.31 -33.25
C LEU A 533 -40.21 26.40 -32.27
N ARG A 534 -39.49 25.50 -31.61
CA ARG A 534 -39.98 24.69 -30.46
C ARG A 534 -38.90 24.65 -29.40
N TRP A 535 -39.28 24.68 -28.12
CA TRP A 535 -38.33 24.61 -27.02
C TRP A 535 -38.84 23.83 -25.81
N SER A 536 -37.90 23.41 -24.97
CA SER A 536 -38.15 22.78 -23.67
C SER A 536 -36.97 23.04 -22.73
N GLY A 537 -37.17 22.83 -21.42
CA GLY A 537 -36.06 22.80 -20.44
C GLY A 537 -35.68 24.13 -19.79
N ALA A 538 -36.45 25.21 -19.98
CA ALA A 538 -36.40 26.35 -19.07
C ALA A 538 -37.06 25.99 -17.73
N THR A 539 -36.86 26.79 -16.67
CA THR A 539 -37.52 26.61 -15.36
C THR A 539 -38.53 27.70 -15.01
N GLY A 540 -38.49 28.84 -15.69
CA GLY A 540 -39.56 29.82 -15.63
C GLY A 540 -40.86 29.31 -16.27
N PRO A 541 -42.02 29.89 -15.93
CA PRO A 541 -43.28 29.63 -16.65
C PRO A 541 -43.25 30.15 -18.10
N SER A 542 -42.34 31.07 -18.40
CA SER A 542 -42.23 31.74 -19.70
C SER A 542 -40.78 31.92 -20.16
N VAL A 543 -40.64 32.11 -21.47
CA VAL A 543 -39.39 32.35 -22.19
C VAL A 543 -39.54 33.53 -23.15
N ASP A 544 -38.44 34.24 -23.39
CA ASP A 544 -38.32 35.27 -24.42
C ASP A 544 -37.71 34.67 -25.70
N VAL A 545 -38.41 34.85 -26.82
CA VAL A 545 -37.97 34.45 -28.16
C VAL A 545 -37.14 35.59 -28.76
N HIS A 546 -35.87 35.35 -29.08
CA HIS A 546 -34.99 36.33 -29.72
C HIS A 546 -34.66 35.95 -31.16
N ARG A 547 -34.56 36.96 -32.04
CA ARG A 547 -34.04 36.88 -33.40
C ARG A 547 -32.99 37.96 -33.62
N ASN A 548 -31.79 37.56 -34.04
CA ASN A 548 -30.63 38.44 -34.19
C ASN A 548 -30.45 39.31 -32.93
N ASP A 549 -30.49 38.65 -31.77
CA ASP A 549 -30.39 39.23 -30.43
C ASP A 549 -31.56 40.13 -29.98
N VAL A 550 -32.45 40.55 -30.87
CA VAL A 550 -33.68 41.32 -30.57
C VAL A 550 -34.81 40.40 -30.10
N ARG A 551 -35.47 40.72 -28.97
CA ARG A 551 -36.66 40.00 -28.49
C ARG A 551 -37.86 40.24 -29.43
N LEU A 552 -38.48 39.17 -29.91
CA LEU A 552 -39.70 39.18 -30.71
C LEU A 552 -40.97 39.03 -29.87
N ALA A 553 -40.96 38.10 -28.91
CA ALA A 553 -42.14 37.74 -28.11
C ALA A 553 -41.73 37.10 -26.78
N THR A 554 -42.66 37.09 -25.82
CA THR A 554 -42.60 36.24 -24.63
C THR A 554 -43.67 35.16 -24.77
N ALA A 555 -43.31 33.90 -24.50
CA ALA A 555 -44.18 32.73 -24.70
C ALA A 555 -44.06 31.75 -23.52
N ALA A 556 -44.99 30.78 -23.43
CA ALA A 556 -44.95 29.76 -22.37
C ALA A 556 -43.74 28.82 -22.52
N ASN A 557 -43.22 28.31 -21.41
CA ASN A 557 -42.23 27.23 -21.39
C ASN A 557 -42.82 25.93 -22.01
N GLY A 558 -41.98 25.12 -22.65
CA GLY A 558 -42.43 23.94 -23.42
C GLY A 558 -43.21 24.26 -24.71
N GLY A 559 -43.17 25.52 -25.16
CA GLY A 559 -44.02 26.05 -26.22
C GLY A 559 -43.44 25.96 -27.64
N SER A 560 -44.13 26.65 -28.55
CA SER A 560 -43.71 26.84 -29.93
C SER A 560 -44.08 28.24 -30.42
N TYR A 561 -43.33 28.74 -31.41
CA TYR A 561 -43.53 30.07 -31.99
C TYR A 561 -43.18 30.06 -33.48
N THR A 562 -44.05 30.61 -34.32
CA THR A 562 -43.77 30.80 -35.75
C THR A 562 -43.42 32.26 -36.01
N ASP A 563 -42.17 32.53 -36.39
CA ASP A 563 -41.75 33.85 -36.86
C ASP A 563 -42.05 33.99 -38.35
N ALA A 564 -43.04 34.84 -38.68
CA ALA A 564 -43.30 35.28 -40.04
C ALA A 564 -42.39 36.48 -40.37
N THR A 565 -41.22 36.22 -40.96
CA THR A 565 -40.15 37.22 -41.10
C THR A 565 -40.49 38.40 -42.03
N GLY A 566 -41.56 38.27 -42.81
CA GLY A 566 -42.06 39.29 -43.74
C GLY A 566 -41.20 39.53 -44.98
N ARG A 567 -40.03 38.89 -45.10
CA ARG A 567 -39.10 39.06 -46.23
C ARG A 567 -39.32 38.02 -47.33
N LYS A 568 -39.13 38.45 -48.58
CA LYS A 568 -38.96 37.60 -49.76
C LYS A 568 -37.47 37.54 -50.13
N GLY A 569 -37.02 36.40 -50.64
CA GLY A 569 -35.63 36.18 -51.08
C GLY A 569 -34.81 35.33 -50.09
N ALA A 570 -33.50 35.27 -50.30
CA ALA A 570 -32.58 34.56 -49.42
C ALA A 570 -32.28 35.38 -48.16
N ALA A 571 -32.32 34.74 -47.00
CA ALA A 571 -32.07 35.39 -45.72
C ALA A 571 -31.58 34.37 -44.68
N THR A 572 -30.77 34.85 -43.74
CA THR A 572 -30.25 34.06 -42.61
C THR A 572 -30.64 34.75 -41.31
N TYR A 573 -31.16 33.97 -40.37
CA TYR A 573 -31.64 34.46 -39.07
C TYR A 573 -31.08 33.61 -37.94
N ARG A 574 -30.58 34.26 -36.88
CA ARG A 574 -30.09 33.62 -35.66
C ARG A 574 -31.16 33.69 -34.58
N TYR A 575 -31.57 32.56 -34.01
CA TYR A 575 -32.56 32.49 -32.92
C TYR A 575 -31.95 31.94 -31.65
N ARG A 576 -32.41 32.46 -30.52
CA ARG A 576 -32.20 31.86 -29.19
C ARG A 576 -33.46 32.02 -28.36
N ILE A 577 -33.67 31.09 -27.43
CA ILE A 577 -34.74 31.17 -26.43
C ILE A 577 -34.09 31.48 -25.09
N CYS A 578 -34.49 32.58 -24.46
CA CYS A 578 -34.00 32.97 -23.14
C CYS A 578 -35.09 32.76 -22.10
N GLN A 579 -34.75 32.39 -20.88
CA GLN A 579 -35.75 32.36 -19.81
C GLN A 579 -36.21 33.80 -19.50
N ALA A 580 -37.53 34.03 -19.45
CA ALA A 580 -38.06 35.38 -19.39
C ALA A 580 -37.64 36.07 -18.09
N GLY A 581 -37.13 37.29 -18.19
CA GLY A 581 -36.60 38.05 -17.04
C GLY A 581 -35.24 37.57 -16.51
N THR A 582 -34.55 36.63 -17.18
CA THR A 582 -33.17 36.26 -16.84
C THR A 582 -32.23 36.43 -18.05
N GLY A 583 -30.91 36.33 -17.82
CA GLY A 583 -29.91 36.33 -18.89
C GLY A 583 -29.63 34.94 -19.48
N THR A 584 -30.31 33.88 -19.01
CA THR A 584 -30.00 32.49 -19.38
C THR A 584 -30.68 32.13 -20.70
N CYS A 585 -29.91 31.73 -21.71
CA CYS A 585 -30.43 31.42 -23.05
C CYS A 585 -29.97 30.04 -23.56
N SER A 586 -30.74 29.49 -24.50
CA SER A 586 -30.34 28.37 -25.35
C SER A 586 -29.11 28.73 -26.20
N ASN A 587 -28.48 27.70 -26.74
CA ASN A 587 -27.59 27.86 -27.89
C ASN A 587 -28.31 28.61 -29.03
N THR A 588 -27.54 29.32 -29.84
CA THR A 588 -28.06 30.07 -31.00
C THR A 588 -28.21 29.14 -32.21
N VAL A 589 -29.44 28.99 -32.71
CA VAL A 589 -29.73 28.22 -33.92
C VAL A 589 -29.82 29.17 -35.11
N THR A 590 -29.11 28.85 -36.20
CA THR A 590 -29.10 29.66 -37.42
C THR A 590 -29.95 28.99 -38.49
N VAL A 591 -30.92 29.73 -39.06
CA VAL A 591 -31.81 29.24 -40.12
C VAL A 591 -31.60 30.08 -41.38
N GLY A 592 -31.20 29.43 -42.48
CA GLY A 592 -31.08 30.01 -43.82
C GLY A 592 -32.27 29.63 -44.71
N PHE A 593 -32.54 30.47 -45.73
CA PHE A 593 -33.70 30.35 -46.62
C PHE A 593 -33.34 30.39 -48.10
#